data_AF-A0A6A5GT79-F1
#
_entry.id   AF-A0A6A5GT79-F1
#
_cell.length_a   1.000
_cell.length_b   1.000
_cell.length_c   1.000
_cell.angle_alpha   90.00
_cell.angle_beta   90.00
_cell.angle_gamma   90.00
#
_symmetry.space_group_name_H-M   'P 1'
#
loop_
_entity.id
_entity.type
_entity.pdbx_description
1 polymer ?
#
loop_
_entity_poly.entity_id
_entity_poly.type
_entity_poly.pdbx_seq_one_letter_code
_entity_poly.pdbx_strand_id
1 'polypeptide(L)'
;MPLPCCRGNGSHPECFEITVPDDDSLQSKNVKCLPYSRSLPVPNPKCSFGQRQQANMATSYLDLSQIYGNTNGFVSRMRLFKDGKLALRAVGGFNNQMGIPPANLDNSVCRSYSGKPCLLAGNNR
;
A
#
# COMPACT_ATOMS: atom_id res chain seq x y z
N MET A 1 4.74 4.62 2.96
CA MET A 1 3.49 5.18 3.54
C MET A 1 3.34 6.60 3.00
N PRO A 2 2.16 7.01 2.51
CA PRO A 2 1.97 8.35 1.96
C PRO A 2 2.22 9.43 3.03
N LEU A 3 2.73 10.58 2.59
CA LEU A 3 2.98 11.73 3.47
C LEU A 3 1.65 12.26 4.04
N PRO A 4 1.61 12.72 5.30
CA PRO A 4 0.41 13.30 5.90
C PRO A 4 0.18 14.74 5.39
N CYS A 5 -0.14 14.86 4.11
CA CYS A 5 -0.53 16.13 3.50
C CYS A 5 -1.86 16.62 4.13
N CYS A 6 -2.07 17.93 4.24
CA CYS A 6 -3.09 18.66 5.01
C CYS A 6 -2.73 18.97 6.47
N ARG A 7 -1.54 18.59 6.96
CA ARG A 7 -1.07 18.91 8.33
C ARG A 7 0.15 19.85 8.28
N GLY A 8 -0.06 21.16 8.15
CA GLY A 8 1.00 22.16 8.37
C GLY A 8 0.84 23.49 7.61
N ASN A 9 1.62 24.49 8.03
CA ASN A 9 1.69 25.84 7.43
C ASN A 9 2.64 25.95 6.21
N GLY A 10 3.20 24.83 5.74
CA GLY A 10 4.13 24.80 4.61
C GLY A 10 3.87 23.58 3.73
N SER A 11 3.70 23.81 2.43
CA SER A 11 3.47 22.75 1.44
C SER A 11 4.78 22.01 1.18
N HIS A 12 4.85 20.74 1.60
CA HIS A 12 5.97 19.87 1.22
C HIS A 12 5.96 19.67 -0.31
N PRO A 13 7.09 19.68 -1.03
CA PRO A 13 7.12 19.56 -2.50
C PRO A 13 6.46 18.28 -3.07
N GLU A 14 6.39 17.25 -2.24
CA GLU A 14 5.73 15.97 -2.54
C GLU A 14 4.27 15.90 -2.08
N CYS A 15 3.72 16.96 -1.51
CA CYS A 15 2.29 17.12 -1.27
C CYS A 15 1.65 17.85 -2.46
N PHE A 16 0.48 17.40 -2.86
CA PHE A 16 -0.35 18.07 -3.87
C PHE A 16 -1.81 17.98 -3.42
N GLU A 17 -2.04 18.57 -2.27
CA GLU A 17 -3.32 18.57 -1.55
C GLU A 17 -4.46 19.07 -2.41
N ILE A 18 -5.63 18.43 -2.26
CA ILE A 18 -6.84 18.85 -2.96
C ILE A 18 -7.59 19.78 -2.02
N THR A 19 -7.63 21.07 -2.37
CA THR A 19 -8.41 22.08 -1.65
C THR A 19 -9.90 21.83 -1.87
N VAL A 20 -10.68 21.83 -0.79
CA VAL A 20 -12.13 21.70 -0.87
C VAL A 20 -12.74 23.08 -1.16
N PRO A 21 -13.54 23.23 -2.23
CA PRO A 21 -14.24 24.49 -2.52
C PRO A 21 -15.16 24.94 -1.39
N ASP A 22 -15.45 26.24 -1.30
CA ASP A 22 -16.29 26.80 -0.22
C ASP A 22 -17.77 26.36 -0.32
N ASP A 23 -18.23 26.02 -1.53
CA ASP A 23 -19.59 25.54 -1.81
C ASP A 23 -19.75 24.01 -1.75
N ASP A 24 -18.68 23.28 -1.44
CA ASP A 24 -18.72 21.82 -1.34
C ASP A 24 -19.40 21.36 -0.04
N SER A 25 -20.24 20.32 -0.14
CA SER A 25 -20.88 19.65 1.00
C SER A 25 -19.90 19.22 2.11
N LEU A 26 -18.64 18.96 1.78
CA LEU A 26 -17.58 18.59 2.71
C LEU A 26 -17.21 19.74 3.67
N GLN A 27 -17.48 20.99 3.31
CA GLN A 27 -17.30 22.14 4.20
C GLN A 27 -18.21 22.05 5.44
N SER A 28 -19.44 21.52 5.30
CA SER A 28 -20.34 21.29 6.43
C SER A 28 -19.78 20.31 7.47
N LYS A 29 -18.80 19.50 7.07
CA LYS A 29 -18.06 18.55 7.92
C LYS A 29 -16.70 19.10 8.38
N ASN A 30 -16.45 20.39 8.20
CA ASN A 30 -15.17 21.06 8.47
C ASN A 30 -13.97 20.45 7.72
N VAL A 31 -14.20 19.80 6.57
CA VAL A 31 -13.13 19.26 5.73
C VAL A 31 -12.73 20.32 4.71
N LYS A 32 -11.54 20.90 4.87
CA LYS A 32 -11.00 21.95 3.98
C LYS A 32 -9.95 21.44 2.99
N CYS A 33 -9.43 20.24 3.22
CA CYS A 33 -8.32 19.67 2.49
C CYS A 33 -8.45 18.15 2.46
N LEU A 34 -8.24 17.55 1.29
CA LEU A 34 -8.10 16.10 1.14
C LEU A 34 -6.61 15.76 0.98
N PRO A 35 -6.08 14.85 1.82
CA PRO A 35 -4.67 14.52 1.82
C PRO A 35 -4.27 13.81 0.52
N TYR A 36 -3.36 14.42 -0.24
CA TYR A 36 -2.81 13.81 -1.44
C TYR A 36 -1.30 14.01 -1.52
N SER A 37 -0.58 12.90 -1.50
CA SER A 37 0.86 12.85 -1.74
C SER A 37 1.14 12.46 -3.18
N ARG A 38 2.07 13.15 -3.85
CA ARG A 38 2.50 12.85 -5.21
C ARG A 38 3.10 11.45 -5.28
N SER A 39 2.97 10.79 -6.44
CA SER A 39 3.63 9.51 -6.68
C SER A 39 5.16 9.64 -6.61
N LEU A 40 5.81 8.60 -6.08
CA LEU A 40 7.27 8.55 -5.90
C LEU A 40 7.99 8.86 -7.24
N PRO A 41 8.87 9.87 -7.28
CA PRO A 41 9.66 10.14 -8.47
C PRO A 41 10.76 9.08 -8.64
N VAL A 42 11.09 8.74 -9.88
CA VAL A 42 12.26 7.93 -10.22
C VAL A 42 13.25 8.77 -11.02
N PRO A 43 14.57 8.68 -10.74
CA PRO A 43 15.58 9.36 -11.55
C PRO A 43 15.58 8.84 -12.99
N ASN A 44 16.07 9.67 -13.91
CA ASN A 44 16.34 9.23 -15.27
C ASN A 44 17.33 8.04 -15.22
N PRO A 45 17.14 6.96 -16.01
CA PRO A 45 18.07 5.84 -16.05
C PRO A 45 19.53 6.23 -16.38
N LYS A 46 19.75 7.35 -17.08
CA LYS A 46 21.08 7.91 -17.38
C LYS A 46 21.62 8.82 -16.26
N CYS A 47 20.96 8.90 -15.11
CA CYS A 47 21.27 9.80 -14.01
C CYS A 47 21.39 11.28 -14.42
N SER A 48 20.68 11.69 -15.47
CA SER A 48 20.67 13.07 -15.97
C SER A 48 19.41 13.82 -15.54
N PHE A 49 19.47 15.16 -15.57
CA PHE A 49 18.26 15.98 -15.45
C PHE A 49 17.28 15.68 -16.58
N GLY A 50 15.98 15.78 -16.27
CA GLY A 50 14.90 15.46 -17.20
C GLY A 50 13.53 15.64 -16.58
N GLN A 51 12.50 15.26 -17.33
CA GLN A 51 11.13 15.30 -16.86
C GLN A 51 10.91 14.31 -15.70
N ARG A 52 10.02 14.67 -14.77
CA ARG A 52 9.65 13.80 -13.65
C ARG A 52 8.96 12.53 -14.17
N GLN A 53 9.47 11.37 -13.78
CA GLN A 53 8.89 10.06 -14.06
C GLN A 53 8.51 9.37 -12.73
N GLN A 54 7.59 8.39 -12.78
CA GLN A 54 7.15 7.64 -11.60
C GLN A 54 7.70 6.22 -11.61
N ALA A 55 7.90 5.65 -10.42
CA ALA A 55 8.34 4.26 -10.29
C ALA A 55 7.17 3.27 -10.45
N ASN A 56 7.38 2.21 -11.24
CA ASN A 56 6.57 1.02 -11.18
C ASN A 56 7.15 0.07 -10.11
N MET A 57 6.40 -0.17 -9.03
CA MET A 57 6.79 -1.10 -7.96
C MET A 57 6.19 -2.50 -8.15
N ALA A 58 5.63 -2.82 -9.32
CA ALA A 58 5.18 -4.15 -9.72
C ALA A 58 6.00 -4.64 -10.92
N THR A 59 5.92 -5.94 -11.20
CA THR A 59 6.40 -6.47 -12.48
C THR A 59 5.45 -6.02 -13.59
N SER A 60 5.96 -5.82 -14.81
CA SER A 60 5.14 -5.41 -15.97
C SER A 60 4.38 -6.58 -16.61
N TYR A 61 4.64 -7.81 -16.17
CA TYR A 61 4.13 -9.03 -16.77
C TYR A 61 2.89 -9.54 -16.03
N LEU A 62 2.11 -10.39 -16.71
CA LEU A 62 1.01 -11.15 -16.11
C LEU A 62 1.56 -12.43 -15.46
N ASP A 63 2.39 -12.27 -14.43
CA ASP A 63 3.17 -13.34 -13.80
C ASP A 63 2.65 -13.75 -12.41
N LEU A 64 1.48 -13.25 -12.02
CA LEU A 64 0.89 -13.44 -10.70
C LEU A 64 1.76 -12.89 -9.56
N SER A 65 2.54 -11.83 -9.79
CA SER A 65 3.34 -11.15 -8.76
C SER A 65 2.51 -10.63 -7.58
N GLN A 66 1.20 -10.42 -7.75
CA GLN A 66 0.28 -10.13 -6.63
C GLN A 66 0.13 -11.29 -5.64
N ILE A 67 0.37 -12.54 -6.07
CA ILE A 67 0.34 -13.75 -5.24
C ILE A 67 1.75 -14.09 -4.76
N TYR A 68 2.72 -14.11 -5.67
CA TYR A 68 4.07 -14.62 -5.39
C TYR A 68 5.05 -13.57 -4.86
N GLY A 69 4.74 -12.29 -5.09
CA GLY A 69 5.61 -11.18 -4.76
C GLY A 69 6.59 -10.83 -5.89
N ASN A 70 6.98 -9.56 -5.90
CA ASN A 70 7.92 -9.01 -6.89
C ASN A 70 9.32 -8.72 -6.31
N THR A 71 9.55 -9.06 -5.03
CA THR A 71 10.87 -8.96 -4.37
C THR A 71 11.17 -10.23 -3.61
N ASN A 72 12.46 -10.56 -3.44
CA ASN A 72 12.90 -11.72 -2.68
C ASN A 72 12.37 -11.73 -1.23
N GLY A 73 12.12 -10.55 -0.65
CA GLY A 73 11.52 -10.40 0.68
C GLY A 73 10.06 -10.86 0.72
N PHE A 74 9.24 -10.46 -0.24
CA PHE A 74 7.86 -10.97 -0.34
C PHE A 74 7.82 -12.45 -0.67
N VAL A 75 8.60 -12.88 -1.67
CA VAL A 75 8.67 -14.29 -2.09
C VAL A 75 9.03 -15.20 -0.91
N SER A 76 10.01 -14.81 -0.09
CA SER A 76 10.41 -15.59 1.08
C SER A 76 9.31 -15.65 2.16
N ARG A 77 8.57 -14.55 2.38
CA ARG A 77 7.49 -14.52 3.38
C ARG A 77 6.23 -15.26 2.93
N MET A 78 5.95 -15.32 1.62
CA MET A 78 4.77 -15.98 1.07
C MET A 78 4.90 -17.51 1.03
N ARG A 79 6.11 -18.06 1.09
CA ARG A 79 6.36 -19.50 0.95
C ARG A 79 6.36 -20.22 2.29
N LEU A 80 5.76 -21.40 2.32
CA LEU A 80 5.85 -22.33 3.45
C LEU A 80 7.18 -23.10 3.47
N PHE A 81 7.87 -23.14 2.31
CA PHE A 81 9.08 -23.96 2.09
C PHE A 81 8.89 -25.46 2.38
N LYS A 82 7.64 -25.93 2.34
CA LYS A 82 7.27 -27.33 2.49
C LYS A 82 6.32 -27.73 1.36
N ASP A 83 6.62 -28.84 0.70
CA ASP A 83 5.86 -29.39 -0.43
C ASP A 83 5.56 -28.38 -1.57
N GLY A 84 6.39 -27.35 -1.73
CA GLY A 84 6.16 -26.29 -2.74
C GLY A 84 4.99 -25.35 -2.44
N LYS A 85 4.46 -25.33 -1.21
CA LYS A 85 3.25 -24.58 -0.85
C LYS A 85 3.53 -23.13 -0.43
N LEU A 86 2.49 -22.30 -0.55
CA LEU A 86 2.44 -20.99 0.09
C LEU A 86 2.09 -21.13 1.58
N ALA A 87 2.52 -20.14 2.36
CA ALA A 87 2.15 -20.03 3.76
C ALA A 87 0.66 -19.67 3.87
N LEU A 88 -0.09 -20.46 4.64
CA LEU A 88 -1.50 -20.25 4.90
C LEU A 88 -1.75 -20.33 6.42
N ARG A 89 -2.84 -19.72 6.88
CA ARG A 89 -3.29 -19.73 8.26
C ARG A 89 -4.64 -20.43 8.37
N ALA A 90 -4.85 -21.24 9.41
CA ALA A 90 -6.17 -21.74 9.75
C ALA A 90 -7.08 -20.58 10.21
N VAL A 91 -8.21 -20.37 9.52
CA VAL A 91 -9.10 -19.21 9.78
C VAL A 91 -10.21 -19.53 10.79
N GLY A 92 -10.43 -20.81 11.10
CA GLY A 92 -11.48 -21.25 12.02
C GLY A 92 -12.86 -21.18 11.35
N GLY A 93 -13.47 -22.35 11.14
CA GLY A 93 -14.76 -22.54 10.47
C GLY A 93 -15.02 -24.03 10.24
N PHE A 94 -16.21 -24.39 9.79
CA PHE A 94 -16.51 -25.77 9.37
C PHE A 94 -15.57 -26.18 8.21
N ASN A 95 -14.96 -27.37 8.30
CA ASN A 95 -14.09 -28.00 7.28
C ASN A 95 -12.64 -27.48 7.16
N ASN A 96 -11.93 -27.18 8.25
CA ASN A 96 -10.48 -26.91 8.23
C ASN A 96 -10.04 -25.84 7.21
N GLN A 97 -10.83 -24.78 7.04
CA GLN A 97 -10.54 -23.74 6.06
C GLN A 97 -9.22 -23.03 6.35
N MET A 98 -8.36 -23.02 5.34
CA MET A 98 -7.11 -22.27 5.31
C MET A 98 -7.35 -20.95 4.60
N GLY A 99 -6.71 -19.89 5.07
CA GLY A 99 -6.76 -18.57 4.47
C GLY A 99 -5.41 -17.87 4.50
N ILE A 100 -5.41 -16.61 4.10
CA ILE A 100 -4.19 -15.83 3.93
C ILE A 100 -3.63 -15.45 5.31
N PRO A 101 -2.32 -15.62 5.56
CA PRO A 101 -1.68 -15.21 6.81
C PRO A 101 -1.83 -13.69 7.04
N PRO A 102 -1.81 -13.22 8.29
CA PRO A 102 -1.73 -11.80 8.57
C PRO A 102 -0.36 -11.24 8.12
N ALA A 103 -0.34 -10.02 7.58
CA ALA A 103 0.90 -9.30 7.40
C ALA A 103 1.40 -8.84 8.78
N ASN A 104 2.68 -9.08 9.07
CA ASN A 104 3.35 -8.56 10.26
C ASN A 104 3.67 -7.07 10.05
N LEU A 105 2.62 -6.26 9.99
CA LEU A 105 2.70 -4.81 9.84
C LEU A 105 1.99 -4.20 11.04
N ASP A 106 2.75 -3.54 11.91
CA ASP A 106 2.21 -2.60 12.90
C ASP A 106 1.66 -1.37 12.16
N ASN A 107 0.52 -1.56 11.51
CA ASN A 107 -0.06 -0.55 10.65
C ASN A 107 -1.52 -0.33 11.03
N SER A 108 -1.81 0.88 11.52
CA SER A 108 -3.16 1.31 11.91
C SER A 108 -4.11 1.41 10.72
N VAL A 109 -3.61 1.39 9.49
CA VAL A 109 -4.40 1.60 8.26
C VAL A 109 -5.43 0.49 8.00
N CYS A 110 -5.06 -0.76 8.24
CA CYS A 110 -5.93 -1.92 8.00
C CYS A 110 -6.51 -2.50 9.28
N ARG A 111 -6.19 -1.91 10.44
CA ARG A 111 -6.67 -2.38 11.72
C ARG A 111 -8.17 -2.06 11.81
N SER A 112 -8.98 -3.08 11.55
CA SER A 112 -10.42 -3.02 11.77
C SER A 112 -10.72 -2.62 13.23
N TYR A 113 -11.91 -2.08 13.49
CA TYR A 113 -12.43 -1.88 14.85
C TYR A 113 -12.33 -3.17 15.70
N SER A 114 -12.48 -4.34 15.05
CA SER A 114 -12.32 -5.67 15.66
C SER A 114 -10.86 -6.14 15.80
N GLY A 115 -9.88 -5.27 15.57
CA GLY A 115 -8.45 -5.58 15.74
C GLY A 115 -7.86 -6.52 14.69
N LYS A 116 -8.60 -6.84 13.61
CA LYS A 116 -8.09 -7.70 12.54
C LYS A 116 -6.91 -7.04 11.82
N PRO A 117 -5.78 -7.76 11.63
CA PRO A 117 -4.62 -7.22 10.94
C PRO A 117 -4.80 -7.22 9.42
N CYS A 118 -3.91 -6.51 8.71
CA CYS A 118 -3.70 -6.68 7.28
C CYS A 118 -3.43 -8.16 6.93
N LEU A 119 -3.69 -8.54 5.69
CA LEU A 119 -3.31 -9.84 5.15
C LEU A 119 -1.98 -9.76 4.39
N LEU A 120 -1.24 -10.86 4.38
CA LEU A 120 0.04 -11.00 3.70
C LEU A 120 -0.19 -11.46 2.25
N ALA A 121 0.21 -10.65 1.29
CA ALA A 121 0.15 -10.97 -0.14
C ALA A 121 1.51 -10.69 -0.82
N GLY A 122 1.55 -10.84 -2.14
CA GLY A 122 2.73 -10.49 -2.95
C GLY A 122 3.07 -8.99 -2.93
N ASN A 123 2.18 -8.15 -2.41
CA ASN A 123 2.43 -6.72 -2.19
C ASN A 123 1.72 -6.24 -0.89
N ASN A 124 1.77 -4.92 -0.64
CA ASN A 124 1.23 -4.27 0.56
C ASN A 124 -0.17 -3.63 0.36
N ARG A 125 -0.95 -4.04 -0.64
CA ARG A 125 -2.31 -3.52 -0.89
C ARG A 125 -3.33 -4.63 -0.72
#